data_AF-A0A327L5U7-F1
#
_entry.id   AF-A0A327L5U7-F1
#
_cell.length_a   1.000
_cell.length_b   1.000
_cell.length_c   1.000
_cell.angle_alpha   90.00
_cell.angle_beta   90.00
_cell.angle_gamma   90.00
#
_symmetry.space_group_name_H-M   'P 1'
#
loop_
_entity.id
_entity.type
_entity.pdbx_description
1 polymer ?
#
loop_
_entity_poly.entity_id
_entity_poly.type
_entity_poly.pdbx_seq_one_letter_code
_entity_poly.pdbx_strand_id
1 'polypeptide(L)'
;MEFSGFDWDPGNRTKCQKHGVSLAEIESLFRGRMRVAPDPAHSVAEERFKAIGRTREGRHVFVVFTLRERDGDVLIRPVSARYMHRQEVWHYEEETSGSDD
;
A
#
# COMPACT_ATOMS: atom_id res chain seq x y z
N MET A 1 -3.01 -8.68 8.57
CA MET A 1 -1.54 -8.51 8.48
C MET A 1 -1.11 -7.85 9.76
N GLU A 2 -0.19 -8.48 10.49
CA GLU A 2 0.41 -7.90 11.68
C GLU A 2 1.77 -7.29 11.30
N PHE A 3 2.04 -6.07 11.78
CA PHE A 3 3.29 -5.36 11.55
C PHE A 3 3.58 -4.47 12.77
N SER A 4 4.86 -4.30 13.09
CA SER A 4 5.30 -3.53 14.26
C SER A 4 5.51 -2.04 13.93
N GLY A 5 5.65 -1.68 12.66
CA GLY A 5 5.80 -0.28 12.24
C GLY A 5 6.16 -0.09 10.77
N PHE A 6 6.65 1.11 10.46
CA PHE A 6 7.06 1.50 9.11
C PHE A 6 8.57 1.76 9.04
N ASP A 7 9.25 1.15 8.07
CA ASP A 7 10.65 1.40 7.74
C ASP A 7 10.75 2.61 6.80
N TRP A 8 10.56 3.79 7.36
CA TRP A 8 10.70 5.04 6.62
C TRP A 8 12.15 5.56 6.61
N ASP A 9 12.65 5.92 5.43
CA ASP A 9 13.91 6.63 5.22
C ASP A 9 13.71 7.88 4.34
N PRO A 10 14.68 8.80 4.25
CA PRO A 10 14.53 10.00 3.44
C PRO A 10 14.22 9.73 1.96
N GLY A 11 14.74 8.64 1.40
CA GLY A 11 14.53 8.25 0.01
C GLY A 11 13.11 7.77 -0.27
N ASN A 12 12.60 6.84 0.54
CA ASN A 12 11.26 6.31 0.33
C ASN A 12 10.15 7.30 0.71
N ARG A 13 10.36 8.14 1.73
CA ARG A 13 9.44 9.22 2.09
C ARG A 13 9.25 10.17 0.91
N THR A 14 10.35 10.68 0.37
CA THR A 14 10.34 11.60 -0.78
C THR A 14 9.67 10.96 -1.99
N LYS A 15 10.00 9.69 -2.27
CA LYS A 15 9.43 8.96 -3.42
C LYS A 15 7.92 8.74 -3.29
N CYS A 16 7.43 8.39 -2.10
CA CYS A 16 6.00 8.20 -1.86
C CYS A 16 5.22 9.52 -1.92
N GLN A 17 5.79 10.59 -1.39
CA GLN A 17 5.15 11.91 -1.40
C GLN A 17 5.15 12.59 -2.78
N LYS A 18 6.02 12.15 -3.71
CA LYS A 18 6.12 12.70 -5.07
C LYS A 18 4.78 12.67 -5.83
N HIS A 19 3.88 11.75 -5.50
CA HIS A 19 2.58 11.59 -6.16
C HIS A 19 1.41 12.21 -5.38
N GLY A 20 1.72 13.06 -4.38
CA GLY A 20 0.71 13.81 -3.62
C GLY A 20 0.03 13.02 -2.50
N VAL A 21 0.49 11.79 -2.22
CA VAL A 21 0.01 11.00 -1.08
C VAL A 21 0.90 11.30 0.12
N SER A 22 0.31 11.75 1.23
CA SER A 22 1.05 12.03 2.45
C SER A 22 1.43 10.74 3.19
N LEU A 23 2.48 10.80 4.02
CA LEU A 23 2.87 9.66 4.87
C LEU A 23 1.71 9.24 5.79
N ALA A 24 0.98 10.21 6.33
CA ALA A 24 -0.18 9.96 7.19
C ALA A 24 -1.30 9.20 6.47
N GLU A 25 -1.54 9.47 5.19
CA GLU A 25 -2.51 8.71 4.39
C GLU A 25 -2.07 7.29 4.12
N ILE A 26 -0.78 7.09 3.85
CA ILE A 26 -0.19 5.75 3.68
C ILE A 26 -0.35 4.97 4.99
N GLU A 27 0.06 5.54 6.12
CA GLU A 27 -0.08 4.89 7.42
C GLU A 27 -1.54 4.61 7.77
N SER A 28 -2.44 5.56 7.48
CA SER A 28 -3.88 5.38 7.70
C SER A 28 -4.47 4.26 6.84
N LEU A 29 -3.94 4.03 5.63
CA LEU A 29 -4.36 2.93 4.76
C LEU A 29 -4.04 1.57 5.41
N PHE A 30 -2.82 1.42 5.93
CA PHE A 30 -2.38 0.18 6.60
C PHE A 30 -3.03 -0.06 7.96
N ARG A 31 -3.55 0.99 8.60
CA ARG A 31 -4.37 0.90 9.82
C ARG A 31 -5.86 0.68 9.53
N GLY A 32 -6.28 0.81 8.28
CA GLY A 32 -7.67 0.67 7.85
C GLY A 32 -7.95 -0.65 7.15
N ARG A 33 -9.14 -0.72 6.50
CA ARG A 33 -9.47 -1.85 5.62
C ARG A 33 -8.73 -1.66 4.30
N MET A 34 -7.82 -2.56 4.01
CA MET A 34 -7.06 -2.61 2.76
C MET A 34 -7.06 -4.03 2.19
N ARG A 35 -6.93 -4.15 0.88
CA ARG A 35 -6.68 -5.41 0.18
C ARG A 35 -5.21 -5.48 -0.18
N VAL A 36 -4.56 -6.57 0.19
CA VAL A 36 -3.15 -6.82 -0.12
C VAL A 36 -3.05 -7.97 -1.11
N ALA A 37 -2.24 -7.80 -2.15
CA ALA A 37 -1.95 -8.84 -3.14
C ALA A 37 -0.45 -8.89 -3.43
N PRO A 38 0.13 -10.08 -3.66
CA PRO A 38 1.53 -10.19 -4.08
C PRO A 38 1.75 -9.54 -5.45
N ASP A 39 2.95 -9.00 -5.68
CA ASP A 39 3.41 -8.49 -6.98
C ASP A 39 4.52 -9.39 -7.54
N PRO A 40 4.18 -10.57 -8.07
CA PRO A 40 5.19 -11.52 -8.56
C PRO A 40 6.00 -10.96 -9.73
N ALA A 41 5.41 -10.07 -10.53
CA ALA A 41 6.09 -9.42 -11.66
C ALA A 41 7.30 -8.57 -11.25
N HIS A 42 7.29 -8.02 -10.03
CA HIS A 42 8.39 -7.20 -9.50
C HIS A 42 9.11 -7.84 -8.30
N SER A 43 8.77 -9.08 -7.94
CA SER A 43 9.31 -9.78 -6.75
C SER A 43 10.55 -10.63 -7.04
N VAL A 44 11.30 -10.33 -8.10
CA VAL A 44 12.47 -11.14 -8.54
C VAL A 44 13.63 -11.08 -7.53
N ALA A 45 13.77 -9.98 -6.78
CA ALA A 45 14.85 -9.79 -5.82
C ALA A 45 14.37 -9.56 -4.37
N GLU A 46 13.20 -8.94 -4.18
CA GLU A 46 12.57 -8.70 -2.87
C GLU A 46 11.08 -8.94 -3.02
N GLU A 47 10.45 -9.65 -2.06
CA GLU A 47 9.02 -9.91 -2.09
C GLU A 47 8.23 -8.60 -1.95
N ARG A 48 7.48 -8.26 -3.00
CA ARG A 48 6.71 -7.02 -3.11
C ARG A 48 5.24 -7.31 -3.02
N PHE A 49 4.55 -6.40 -2.34
CA PHE A 49 3.13 -6.43 -2.14
C PHE A 49 2.51 -5.13 -2.66
N LYS A 50 1.30 -5.27 -3.17
CA LYS A 50 0.40 -4.18 -3.52
C LYS A 50 -0.68 -4.09 -2.47
N ALA A 51 -0.85 -2.93 -1.85
CA ALA A 51 -1.99 -2.61 -1.04
C ALA A 51 -2.89 -1.61 -1.77
N ILE A 52 -4.19 -1.90 -1.81
CA ILE A 52 -5.23 -0.96 -2.21
C ILE A 52 -6.10 -0.71 -1.01
N GLY A 53 -6.31 0.56 -0.68
CA GLY A 53 -7.21 0.97 0.39
C GLY A 53 -7.78 2.36 0.13
N ARG A 54 -8.58 2.84 1.07
CA ARG A 54 -9.20 4.16 1.00
C ARG A 54 -8.62 5.07 2.08
N THR A 55 -8.39 6.33 1.73
CA THR A 55 -8.08 7.38 2.71
C THR A 55 -9.33 7.74 3.51
N ARG A 56 -9.14 8.54 4.56
CA ARG A 56 -10.26 9.08 5.36
C ARG A 56 -11.24 9.92 4.53
N GLU A 57 -10.77 10.51 3.44
CA GLU A 57 -11.57 11.29 2.48
C GLU A 57 -12.25 10.41 1.42
N GLY A 58 -12.14 9.09 1.52
CA GLY A 58 -12.75 8.15 0.58
C GLY A 58 -11.99 7.96 -0.74
N ARG A 59 -10.79 8.55 -0.88
CA ARG A 59 -9.97 8.39 -2.09
C ARG A 59 -9.22 7.07 -2.07
N HIS A 60 -9.23 6.33 -3.18
CA HIS A 60 -8.46 5.10 -3.28
C HIS A 60 -6.98 5.40 -3.47
N VAL A 61 -6.15 4.73 -2.68
CA VAL A 61 -4.70 4.83 -2.72
C VAL A 61 -4.14 3.44 -3.00
N PHE A 62 -3.18 3.41 -3.92
CA PHE A 62 -2.39 2.26 -4.29
C PHE A 62 -0.99 2.43 -3.72
N VAL A 63 -0.56 1.47 -2.91
CA VAL A 63 0.77 1.44 -2.30
C VAL A 63 1.49 0.17 -2.70
N VAL A 64 2.71 0.31 -3.20
CA VAL A 64 3.65 -0.81 -3.35
C VAL A 64 4.59 -0.78 -2.17
N PHE A 65 4.74 -1.91 -1.49
CA PHE A 65 5.59 -2.03 -0.31
C PHE A 65 6.30 -3.37 -0.28
N THR A 66 7.36 -3.46 0.53
CA THR A 66 8.00 -4.72 0.90
C THR A 66 7.87 -4.91 2.41
N LEU A 67 7.97 -6.16 2.85
CA LEU A 67 8.09 -6.49 4.27
C LEU A 67 9.57 -6.63 4.61
N ARG A 68 9.96 -6.12 5.77
CA ARG A 68 11.31 -6.29 6.31
C ARG A 68 11.22 -6.80 7.74
N GLU A 69 12.01 -7.82 8.04
CA GLU A 69 12.15 -8.31 9.40
C GLU A 69 13.42 -7.70 10.01
N ARG A 70 13.29 -7.11 11.20
CA ARG A 70 14.41 -6.59 12.00
C ARG A 70 14.19 -6.91 13.46
N ASP A 71 15.13 -7.58 14.09
CA ASP A 71 15.10 -7.87 15.54
C ASP A 71 13.79 -8.55 16.00
N GLY A 72 13.15 -9.34 15.13
CA GLY A 72 11.86 -10.00 15.40
C GLY A 72 10.62 -9.16 15.06
N ASP A 73 10.78 -7.91 14.65
CA ASP A 73 9.71 -7.03 14.21
C ASP A 73 9.51 -7.07 12.69
N VAL A 74 8.24 -7.13 12.27
CA VAL A 74 7.85 -7.03 10.86
C VAL A 74 7.54 -5.57 10.54
N LEU A 75 8.36 -4.96 9.69
CA LEU A 75 8.25 -3.57 9.28
C LEU A 75 7.75 -3.47 7.84
N ILE A 76 6.81 -2.55 7.62
CA ILE A 76 6.34 -2.20 6.28
C ILE A 76 7.30 -1.18 5.70
N ARG A 77 7.90 -1.47 4.54
CA ARG A 77 8.73 -0.52 3.79
C ARG A 77 8.00 -0.08 2.53
N PRO A 78 7.35 1.09 2.53
CA PRO A 78 6.73 1.63 1.34
C PRO A 78 7.79 1.91 0.27
N VAL A 79 7.50 1.49 -0.96
CA VAL A 79 8.36 1.65 -2.14
C VAL A 79 7.82 2.74 -3.07
N SER A 80 6.49 2.81 -3.19
CA SER A 80 5.77 3.81 -3.98
C SER A 80 4.34 3.93 -3.47
N ALA A 81 3.77 5.13 -3.51
CA ALA A 81 2.37 5.37 -3.20
C ALA A 81 1.79 6.36 -4.22
N ARG A 82 0.56 6.12 -4.67
CA ARG A 82 -0.17 7.04 -5.56
C ARG A 82 -1.68 6.90 -5.34
N TYR A 83 -2.42 7.94 -5.68
CA TYR A 83 -3.87 7.80 -5.85
C TYR A 83 -4.18 6.94 -7.07
N MET A 84 -5.22 6.12 -6.97
CA MET A 84 -5.73 5.38 -8.11
C MET A 84 -6.51 6.30 -9.05
N HIS A 85 -6.40 6.05 -10.35
CA HIS A 85 -7.25 6.71 -11.34
C HIS A 85 -8.67 6.15 -11.30
N ARG A 86 -9.64 6.94 -11.78
CA ARG A 86 -11.07 6.57 -11.75
C ARG A 86 -11.37 5.21 -12.39
N GLN A 87 -10.68 4.88 -13.49
CA GLN A 87 -10.82 3.57 -14.14
C GLN A 87 -10.26 2.43 -13.29
N GLU A 88 -9.10 2.62 -12.65
CA GLU A 88 -8.51 1.61 -11.75
C GLU A 88 -9.44 1.37 -10.54
N VAL A 89 -10.06 2.44 -10.02
CA VAL A 89 -11.05 2.34 -8.93
C VAL A 89 -12.27 1.55 -9.38
N TRP A 90 -12.84 1.86 -10.55
CA TRP A 90 -13.98 1.11 -11.09
C TRP A 90 -13.65 -0.38 -11.17
N HIS A 91 -12.54 -0.74 -11.82
CA HIS A 91 -12.15 -2.15 -11.96
C HIS A 91 -11.98 -2.83 -10.61
N TYR A 92 -11.32 -2.17 -9.66
CA TYR A 92 -11.16 -2.69 -8.31
C TYR A 92 -12.50 -2.87 -7.58
N GLU A 93 -13.43 -1.92 -7.73
CA GLU A 93 -14.76 -1.99 -7.10
C GLU A 93 -15.62 -3.09 -7.71
N GLU A 94 -15.58 -3.32 -9.03
CA GLU A 94 -16.25 -4.44 -9.69
C GLU A 94 -15.67 -5.80 -9.29
N GLU A 95 -14.34 -5.91 -9.18
CA GLU A 95 -13.68 -7.13 -8.71
C GLU A 95 -13.94 -7.42 -7.23
N THR A 96 -14.26 -6.40 -6.43
CA THR A 96 -14.55 -6.55 -5.00
C THR A 96 -16.04 -6.70 -4.70
N SER A 97 -16.93 -6.14 -5.51
CA SER A 97 -18.40 -6.24 -5.34
C SER A 97 -18.95 -7.64 -5.63
N GLY A 98 -18.23 -8.47 -6.39
CA GLY A 98 -18.63 -9.85 -6.69
C GLY A 98 -18.24 -10.91 -5.63
N SER A 99 -17.76 -10.53 -4.45
CA SER A 99 -17.33 -11.48 -3.38
C SER A 99 -17.99 -11.25 -2.02
N ASP A 100 -18.99 -10.37 -1.94
CA ASP A 100 -19.78 -10.08 -0.73
C ASP A 100 -21.26 -10.50 -0.90
N ASP A 101 -21.55 -11.64 -1.57
CA ASP A 101 -22.87 -12.32 -1.56
C ASP A 101 -22.75 -13.73 -0.97
#